data_AF-A0A1G3AIE7-F1
#
_entry.id   AF-A0A1G3AIE7-F1
#
_cell.length_a   1.000
_cell.length_b   1.000
_cell.length_c   1.000
_cell.angle_alpha   90.00
_cell.angle_beta   90.00
_cell.angle_gamma   90.00
#
_symmetry.space_group_name_H-M   'P 1'
#
loop_
_entity.id
_entity.type
_entity.pdbx_description
1 polymer ?
#
loop_
_entity_poly.entity_id
_entity_poly.type
_entity_poly.pdbx_seq_one_letter_code
_entity_poly.pdbx_strand_id
1 'polypeptide(L)'
;MVLVLVFIALLLTFYSVAYRHVAAALRVETARSLLRQRDAGAVHALARGLALLETGLPPSDPYVCEATIGPPPDEGSFTVTFTSPGEGLWSVHAAPTQWPDNPPPMPASFAEMAPP
;
A
#
# COMPACT_ATOMS: atom_id res chain seq x y z
N MET A 1 -40.27 -15.98 38.53
CA MET A 1 -38.91 -15.42 38.66
C MET A 1 -37.86 -16.31 37.99
N VAL A 2 -37.75 -17.59 38.35
CA VAL A 2 -36.79 -18.53 37.69
C VAL A 2 -36.99 -18.60 36.16
N LEU A 3 -38.24 -18.72 35.69
CA LEU A 3 -38.55 -18.78 34.26
C LEU A 3 -38.13 -17.52 33.48
N VAL A 4 -38.25 -16.35 34.11
CA VAL A 4 -37.82 -15.07 33.54
C VAL A 4 -36.29 -15.00 33.45
N LEU A 5 -35.58 -15.48 34.48
CA LEU A 5 -34.12 -15.53 34.48
C LEU A 5 -33.59 -16.49 33.42
N VAL A 6 -34.23 -17.65 33.23
CA VAL A 6 -33.88 -18.61 32.17
C VAL A 6 -34.08 -17.97 30.79
N PHE A 7 -35.19 -17.27 30.58
CA PHE A 7 -35.46 -16.58 29.32
C PHE A 7 -34.42 -15.48 29.03
N ILE A 8 -34.07 -14.66 30.03
CA ILE A 8 -33.03 -13.63 29.90
C ILE A 8 -31.67 -14.26 29.59
N ALA A 9 -31.30 -15.36 30.24
CA ALA A 9 -30.05 -16.05 29.98
C ALA A 9 -29.98 -16.57 28.53
N LEU A 10 -31.07 -17.16 28.02
CA LEU A 10 -31.15 -17.62 26.63
C LEU A 10 -31.07 -16.48 25.62
N LEU A 11 -31.69 -15.33 25.93
CA LEU A 11 -31.62 -14.15 25.08
C LEU A 11 -30.20 -13.57 25.03
N LEU A 12 -29.51 -13.52 26.17
CA LEU A 12 -28.13 -13.03 26.25
C LEU A 12 -27.14 -13.94 25.53
N THR A 13 -27.31 -15.26 25.60
CA THR A 13 -26.44 -16.21 24.89
C THR A 13 -26.64 -16.09 23.38
N PHE A 14 -27.89 -16.01 22.91
CA PHE A 14 -28.19 -15.79 21.49
C PHE A 14 -27.59 -14.46 20.99
N TYR A 15 -27.77 -13.38 21.75
CA TYR A 15 -27.20 -12.07 21.42
C TYR A 15 -25.66 -12.11 21.37
N SER A 16 -25.04 -12.81 22.32
CA SER A 16 -23.58 -12.97 22.37
C SER A 16 -23.02 -13.72 21.16
N VAL A 17 -23.71 -14.76 20.69
CA VAL A 17 -23.32 -15.52 19.50
C VAL A 17 -23.45 -14.65 18.25
N ALA A 18 -24.60 -13.97 18.07
CA ALA A 18 -24.79 -13.04 16.96
C ALA A 18 -23.73 -11.93 16.93
N TYR A 19 -23.43 -11.34 18.09
CA TYR A 19 -22.39 -10.31 18.23
C TYR A 19 -20.99 -10.83 17.83
N ARG A 20 -20.65 -12.07 18.22
CA ARG A 20 -19.37 -12.69 17.86
C ARG A 20 -19.21 -12.85 16.33
N HIS A 21 -20.27 -13.24 15.64
CA HIS A 21 -20.23 -13.38 14.17
C HIS A 21 -20.03 -12.03 13.48
N VAL A 22 -20.75 -10.99 13.92
CA VAL A 22 -20.60 -9.64 13.37
C VAL A 22 -19.21 -9.07 13.66
N ALA A 23 -18.70 -9.23 14.89
CA ALA A 23 -17.36 -8.79 15.25
C ALA A 23 -16.26 -9.50 14.44
N ALA A 24 -16.42 -10.81 14.18
CA ALA A 24 -15.50 -11.56 13.32
C ALA A 24 -15.54 -11.06 11.87
N ALA A 25 -16.74 -10.85 11.32
CA ALA A 25 -16.91 -10.31 9.96
C ALA A 25 -16.28 -8.92 9.81
N LEU A 26 -16.49 -8.04 10.80
CA LEU A 26 -15.90 -6.70 10.81
C LEU A 26 -14.37 -6.75 10.78
N ARG A 27 -13.73 -7.59 11.61
CA ARG A 27 -12.26 -7.72 11.61
C ARG A 27 -11.69 -8.19 10.27
N VAL A 28 -12.39 -9.11 9.61
CA VAL A 28 -11.99 -9.59 8.28
C VAL A 28 -12.12 -8.47 7.25
N GLU A 29 -13.23 -7.73 7.25
CA GLU A 29 -13.43 -6.67 6.27
C GLU A 29 -12.47 -5.49 6.51
N THR A 30 -12.16 -5.15 7.77
CA THR A 30 -11.14 -4.15 8.08
C THR A 30 -9.75 -4.58 7.63
N ALA A 31 -9.39 -5.86 7.81
CA ALA A 31 -8.12 -6.36 7.31
C ALA A 31 -8.05 -6.29 5.77
N ARG A 32 -9.15 -6.64 5.09
CA ARG A 32 -9.26 -6.55 3.63
C ARG A 32 -9.20 -5.11 3.12
N SER A 33 -9.86 -4.17 3.79
CA SER A 33 -9.83 -2.76 3.38
C SER A 33 -8.42 -2.18 3.50
N LEU A 34 -7.71 -2.50 4.59
CA LEU A 34 -6.33 -2.06 4.79
C LEU A 34 -5.39 -2.67 3.74
N LEU A 35 -5.55 -3.96 3.41
CA LEU A 35 -4.79 -4.60 2.34
C LEU A 35 -5.04 -3.94 0.98
N ARG A 36 -6.31 -3.71 0.62
CA ARG A 36 -6.67 -3.01 -0.63
C ARG A 36 -6.07 -1.60 -0.70
N GLN A 37 -6.10 -0.86 0.41
CA GLN A 37 -5.55 0.48 0.47
C GLN A 37 -4.03 0.48 0.31
N ARG A 38 -3.34 -0.46 0.95
CA ARG A 38 -1.89 -0.64 0.79
C ARG A 38 -1.52 -1.02 -0.64
N ASP A 39 -2.25 -1.95 -1.23
CA ASP A 39 -2.00 -2.41 -2.60
C ASP A 39 -2.32 -1.31 -3.62
N ALA A 40 -3.38 -0.51 -3.38
CA ALA A 40 -3.69 0.66 -4.20
C ALA A 40 -2.54 1.68 -4.19
N GLY A 41 -1.94 1.97 -3.03
CA GLY A 41 -0.77 2.87 -2.95
C GLY A 41 0.42 2.36 -3.76
N ALA A 42 0.74 1.06 -3.63
CA ALA A 42 1.83 0.45 -4.39
C ALA A 42 1.58 0.47 -5.91
N VAL A 43 0.33 0.26 -6.36
CA VAL A 43 -0.04 0.35 -7.77
C VAL A 43 0.11 1.77 -8.32
N HIS A 44 -0.27 2.80 -7.55
CA HIS A 44 -0.07 4.20 -7.97
C HIS A 44 1.41 4.57 -8.02
N ALA A 45 2.22 4.11 -7.04
CA ALA A 45 3.67 4.30 -7.06
C ALA A 45 4.31 3.62 -8.29
N LEU A 46 3.88 2.40 -8.61
CA LEU A 46 4.32 1.68 -9.81
C LEU A 46 3.94 2.44 -11.08
N ALA A 47 2.71 2.93 -11.19
CA ALA A 47 2.26 3.70 -12.34
C ALA A 47 3.08 4.98 -12.54
N ARG A 48 3.42 5.69 -11.45
CA ARG A 48 4.34 6.83 -11.51
C ARG A 48 5.74 6.43 -11.98
N GLY A 49 6.25 5.29 -11.51
CA GLY A 49 7.54 4.76 -11.97
C GLY A 49 7.55 4.42 -13.46
N LEU A 50 6.51 3.76 -13.96
CA LEU A 50 6.37 3.49 -15.39
C LEU A 50 6.26 4.79 -16.21
N ALA A 51 5.48 5.77 -15.75
CA ALA A 51 5.40 7.08 -16.40
C ALA A 51 6.77 7.79 -16.42
N LEU A 52 7.60 7.62 -15.39
CA LEU A 52 8.94 8.18 -15.36
C LEU A 52 9.85 7.57 -16.44
N LEU A 53 9.73 6.27 -16.72
CA LEU A 53 10.46 5.61 -17.82
C LEU A 53 10.05 6.12 -19.20
N GLU A 54 8.83 6.66 -19.36
CA GLU A 54 8.42 7.30 -20.62
C GLU A 54 9.19 8.60 -20.88
N THR A 55 9.76 9.22 -19.84
CA THR A 55 10.51 10.48 -19.94
C THR A 55 12.00 10.29 -20.24
N GLY A 56 12.54 9.07 -20.14
CA GLY A 56 13.95 8.80 -20.36
C GLY A 56 14.44 7.53 -19.65
N LEU A 57 15.76 7.35 -19.65
CA LEU A 57 16.40 6.20 -19.03
C LEU A 57 16.87 6.55 -17.60
N PRO A 58 16.76 5.63 -16.63
CA PRO A 58 17.33 5.82 -15.31
C PRO A 58 18.85 6.06 -15.38
N PRO A 59 19.42 6.84 -14.45
CA PRO A 59 20.85 7.18 -14.45
C PRO A 59 21.76 6.01 -14.04
N SER A 60 21.20 4.99 -13.38
CA SER A 60 21.92 3.83 -12.85
C SER A 60 21.06 2.58 -12.88
N ASP A 61 21.71 1.41 -12.82
CA ASP A 61 21.07 0.12 -12.66
C ASP A 61 21.69 -0.61 -11.44
N PRO A 62 20.97 -0.82 -10.34
CA PRO A 62 19.61 -0.34 -10.07
C PRO A 62 19.55 1.17 -9.82
N TYR A 63 18.39 1.78 -10.09
CA TYR A 63 18.05 3.13 -9.63
C TYR A 63 16.89 3.06 -8.63
N VAL A 64 16.96 3.84 -7.54
CA VAL A 64 15.98 3.80 -6.45
C VAL A 64 15.55 5.22 -6.12
N CYS A 65 14.25 5.44 -5.99
CA CYS A 65 13.69 6.72 -5.57
C CYS A 65 12.40 6.55 -4.74
N GLU A 66 12.00 7.60 -4.03
CA GLU A 66 10.79 7.64 -3.20
C GLU A 66 9.62 8.30 -3.93
N ALA A 67 8.47 7.64 -3.94
CA ALA A 67 7.21 8.19 -4.41
C ALA A 67 6.22 8.35 -3.24
N THR A 68 5.81 9.59 -2.99
CA THR A 68 4.79 9.91 -2.00
C THR A 68 3.40 9.83 -2.63
N ILE A 69 2.54 8.93 -2.13
CA ILE A 69 1.20 8.66 -2.67
C ILE A 69 0.13 8.94 -1.61
N GLY A 70 -0.86 9.76 -1.98
CA GLY A 70 -2.00 10.10 -1.13
C GLY A 70 -2.20 11.60 -1.01
N PRO A 71 -3.31 12.05 -0.41
CA PRO A 71 -3.50 13.44 -0.03
C PRO A 71 -2.79 13.74 1.31
N PRO A 72 -2.21 14.93 1.49
CA PRO A 72 -1.69 15.34 2.78
C PRO A 72 -2.84 15.46 3.81
N PRO A 73 -2.66 15.03 5.07
CA PRO A 73 -1.42 14.55 5.71
C PRO A 73 -1.22 13.02 5.67
N ASP A 74 -2.17 12.24 5.11
CA ASP A 74 -2.17 10.77 5.13
C ASP A 74 -1.37 10.17 3.95
N GLU A 75 -0.28 10.84 3.59
CA GLU A 75 0.61 10.43 2.51
C GLU A 75 1.41 9.19 2.92
N GLY A 76 1.40 8.16 2.06
CA GLY A 76 2.24 6.99 2.20
C GLY A 76 3.51 7.12 1.36
N SER A 77 4.67 6.80 1.93
CA SER A 77 5.93 6.70 1.22
C SER A 77 6.12 5.31 0.59
N PHE A 78 6.52 5.29 -0.67
CA PHE A 78 6.80 4.08 -1.43
C PHE A 78 8.18 4.16 -2.08
N THR A 79 8.99 3.13 -1.91
CA THR A 79 10.25 2.97 -2.62
C THR A 79 9.96 2.38 -4.00
N VAL A 80 10.40 3.08 -5.04
CA VAL A 80 10.35 2.63 -6.44
C VAL A 80 11.76 2.29 -6.89
N THR A 81 11.96 1.05 -7.32
CA THR A 81 13.22 0.50 -7.79
C THR A 81 13.12 0.16 -9.28
N PHE A 82 14.09 0.64 -10.05
CA PHE A 82 14.26 0.38 -11.47
C PHE A 82 15.45 -0.55 -11.65
N THR A 83 15.26 -1.64 -12.37
CA THR A 83 16.31 -2.60 -12.71
C THR A 83 16.29 -2.92 -14.20
N SER A 84 17.45 -3.16 -14.80
CA SER A 84 17.57 -3.53 -16.22
C SER A 84 17.77 -5.05 -16.38
N PRO A 85 16.72 -5.83 -16.67
CA PRO A 85 16.87 -7.26 -16.93
C PRO A 85 17.61 -7.60 -18.24
N GLY A 86 17.86 -6.62 -19.11
CA GLY A 86 18.53 -6.79 -20.40
C GLY A 86 18.59 -5.49 -21.20
N GLU A 87 19.32 -5.47 -22.32
CA GLU A 87 19.47 -4.26 -23.14
C GLU A 87 18.12 -3.66 -23.54
N GLY A 88 17.89 -2.40 -23.15
CA GLY A 88 16.68 -1.65 -23.50
C GLY A 88 15.41 -2.08 -22.76
N LEU A 89 15.48 -3.03 -21.82
CA LEU A 89 14.36 -3.46 -20.99
C LEU A 89 14.56 -2.96 -19.56
N TRP A 90 13.52 -2.37 -18.98
CA TRP A 90 13.50 -1.94 -17.58
C TRP A 90 12.32 -2.54 -16.86
N SER A 91 12.56 -3.07 -15.66
CA SER A 91 11.53 -3.47 -14.71
C SER A 91 11.42 -2.45 -13.58
N VAL A 92 10.17 -2.14 -13.22
CA VAL A 92 9.84 -1.24 -12.11
C VAL A 92 9.20 -2.05 -11.00
N HIS A 93 9.73 -1.91 -9.80
CA HIS A 93 9.18 -2.49 -8.59
C HIS A 93 8.82 -1.37 -7.61
N ALA A 94 7.62 -1.43 -7.01
CA ALA A 94 7.20 -0.47 -6.00
C ALA A 94 6.78 -1.22 -4.73
N ALA A 95 7.30 -0.78 -3.59
CA ALA A 95 6.97 -1.31 -2.28
C ALA A 95 6.86 -0.18 -1.25
N PRO A 96 6.11 -0.35 -0.15
CA PRO A 96 6.10 0.61 0.94
C PRO A 96 7.53 0.85 1.47
N THR A 97 7.90 2.11 1.71
CA THR A 97 9.23 2.45 2.23
C THR A 97 9.39 1.86 3.63
N GLN A 98 10.45 1.09 3.84
CA GLN A 98 10.76 0.49 5.15
C GLN A 98 11.78 1.36 5.87
N TRP A 99 11.59 1.58 7.17
CA TRP A 99 12.62 2.24 7.99
C TRP A 99 13.81 1.29 8.17
N PRO A 100 15.08 1.73 8.02
CA PRO A 100 15.56 3.11 7.96
C PRO A 100 15.84 3.63 6.54
N ASP A 101 15.34 2.99 5.49
CA ASP A 101 15.60 3.41 4.12
C ASP A 101 15.03 4.80 3.86
N ASN A 102 15.86 5.69 3.31
CA ASN A 102 15.48 7.05 2.94
C ASN A 102 15.95 7.33 1.50
N PRO A 103 15.28 6.73 0.50
CA PRO A 103 15.66 6.93 -0.90
C PRO A 103 15.44 8.40 -1.33
N PRO A 104 16.18 8.89 -2.33
CA PRO A 104 15.99 10.24 -2.83
C PRO A 104 14.58 10.40 -3.42
N PRO A 105 13.97 11.59 -3.36
CA PRO A 105 12.64 11.81 -3.92
C PRO A 105 12.64 11.54 -5.42
N MET A 106 11.52 10.99 -5.91
CA MET A 106 11.33 10.71 -7.33
C MET A 106 11.45 12.01 -8.15
N PRO A 107 12.31 12.03 -9.18
CA PRO A 107 12.48 13.21 -10.03
C PRO A 107 11.24 13.43 -10.90
N ALA A 108 11.09 14.65 -11.43
CA ALA A 108 9.99 14.98 -12.34
C ALA A 108 10.15 14.32 -13.72
N SER A 109 11.40 14.16 -14.19
CA SER A 109 11.73 13.44 -15.42
C SER A 109 13.15 12.89 -15.37
N PHE A 110 13.42 11.82 -16.13
CA PHE A 110 14.80 11.32 -16.31
C PHE A 110 15.61 12.18 -17.28
N ALA A 111 14.96 12.80 -18.28
CA ALA A 111 15.63 13.67 -19.25
C ALA A 111 16.26 14.92 -18.61
N GLU A 112 15.65 15.47 -17.56
CA GLU A 112 16.12 16.67 -16.86
C GLU A 112 17.20 16.36 -15.81
N MET A 113 17.38 15.08 -15.47
CA MET A 113 18.34 14.64 -14.45
C MET A 113 19.77 14.47 -14.99
N ALA A 114 19.99 14.72 -16.28
CA ALA A 114 21.33 14.81 -16.88
C ALA A 114 21.91 16.22 -16.72
N PRO A 115 23.04 16.41 -16.01
CA PRO A 115 23.89 17.59 -16.19
C PRO A 115 24.75 17.43 -17.47
N PRO A 116 25.34 18.53 -17.98
CA PRO A 116 26.03 18.60 -19.29
C PRO A 116 27.23 17.67 -19.46
#